data_AF-A0A2M7YVR6-F1
#
_entry.id   AF-A0A2M7YVR6-F1
#
_cell.length_a   1.000
_cell.length_b   1.000
_cell.length_c   1.000
_cell.angle_alpha   90.00
_cell.angle_beta   90.00
_cell.angle_gamma   90.00
#
_symmetry.space_group_name_H-M   'P 1'
#
loop_
_entity.id
_entity.type
_entity.pdbx_description
1 polymer ?
#
loop_
_entity_poly.entity_id
_entity_poly.type
_entity_poly.pdbx_seq_one_letter_code
_entity_poly.pdbx_strand_id
1 'polypeptide(L)' 'MRLLLVACLAANAAIAFAGPGDPGTPAADFALQEFPAGPIHTLSQHHGEVVLLFMVGYG' A
#
# COMPACT_ATOMS: atom_id res chain seq x y z
N MET A 1 18.58 -7.13 5.18
CA MET A 1 17.17 -6.69 5.24
C MET A 1 17.12 -5.26 4.76
N ARG A 2 16.51 -4.99 3.60
CA ARG A 2 16.41 -3.64 3.02
C ARG A 2 14.99 -3.14 3.27
N LEU A 3 14.86 -2.00 3.93
CA LEU A 3 13.56 -1.36 4.17
C LEU A 3 13.39 -0.23 3.15
N LEU A 4 12.38 -0.32 2.30
CA LEU A 4 12.07 0.70 1.29
C LEU A 4 10.93 1.58 1.84
N LEU A 5 11.19 2.88 2.03
CA LEU A 5 10.13 3.86 2.31
C LEU A 5 9.87 4.66 1.04
N VAL A 6 8.65 4.58 0.52
CA VAL A 6 8.20 5.38 -0.64
C VAL A 6 6.91 6.07 -0.25
N ALA A 7 6.81 7.36 -0.57
CA ALA A 7 5.59 8.12 -0.40
C ALA A 7 4.66 7.84 -1.58
N CYS A 8 3.53 7.20 -1.32
CA CYS A 8 2.55 6.88 -2.35
C CYS A 8 1.18 7.50 -2.03
N LEU A 9 0.46 7.91 -3.08
CA LEU A 9 -0.97 8.20 -2.99
C LEU A 9 -1.76 6.96 -3.39
N ALA A 10 -2.89 6.75 -2.71
CA ALA A 10 -3.87 5.77 -3.13
C ALA A 10 -4.43 6.17 -4.50
N ALA A 11 -4.10 5.39 -5.54
CA ALA A 11 -4.62 5.62 -6.89
C ALA A 11 -6.13 5.30 -6.99
N ASN A 12 -6.68 4.56 -6.00
CA ASN A 12 -8.09 4.22 -5.89
C ASN A 12 -8.60 4.44 -4.45
N ALA A 13 -9.74 5.12 -4.32
CA ALA A 13 -10.39 5.41 -3.04
C ALA A 13 -10.80 4.15 -2.25
N ALA A 14 -10.90 2.98 -2.89
CA ALA A 14 -11.20 1.71 -2.21
C ALA A 14 -10.16 1.34 -1.13
N ILE A 15 -8.91 1.81 -1.26
CA ILE A 15 -7.84 1.57 -0.28
C ILE A 15 -8.13 2.28 1.05
N ALA A 16 -8.83 3.41 1.00
CA ALA A 16 -9.23 4.16 2.19
C ALA A 16 -10.26 3.42 3.06
N PHE A 17 -10.86 2.34 2.55
CA PHE A 17 -11.85 1.51 3.24
C PHE A 17 -11.30 0.12 3.63
N ALA A 18 -9.99 -0.09 3.55
CA ALA A 18 -9.37 -1.30 4.08
C ALA A 18 -9.57 -1.36 5.60
N GLY A 19 -10.62 -2.06 6.04
CA GLY A 19 -10.88 -2.32 7.46
C GLY A 19 -9.81 -3.21 8.07
N PRO A 20 -9.74 -3.31 9.41
CA PRO A 20 -8.87 -4.28 10.06
C PRO A 20 -9.20 -5.69 9.56
N GLY A 21 -8.18 -6.40 9.06
CA GLY A 21 -8.29 -7.79 8.65
C GLY A 21 -7.93 -8.75 9.78
N ASP A 22 -8.42 -9.99 9.69
CA ASP A 22 -8.03 -11.04 10.63
C ASP A 22 -6.57 -11.47 10.42
N PRO A 23 -5.75 -11.59 11.47
CA PRO A 23 -4.38 -12.10 11.35
C PRO A 23 -4.35 -13.46 10.65
N GLY A 24 -3.48 -13.60 9.64
CA GLY A 24 -3.37 -14.81 8.83
C GLY A 24 -4.25 -14.83 7.57
N THR A 25 -5.21 -13.91 7.45
CA THR A 25 -5.94 -13.69 6.20
C THR A 25 -5.12 -12.79 5.27
N PRO A 26 -4.91 -13.15 3.99
CA PRO A 26 -4.20 -12.29 3.04
C PRO A 26 -4.88 -10.93 2.90
N ALA A 27 -4.08 -9.87 2.89
CA ALA A 27 -4.57 -8.53 2.55
C ALA A 27 -5.06 -8.51 1.09
N ALA A 28 -6.13 -7.76 0.83
CA ALA A 28 -6.58 -7.53 -0.54
C ALA A 28 -5.49 -6.81 -1.34
N ASP A 29 -5.33 -7.17 -2.61
CA ASP A 29 -4.35 -6.49 -3.46
C ASP A 29 -4.84 -5.07 -3.78
N PHE A 30 -3.91 -4.12 -3.75
CA PHE A 30 -4.21 -2.72 -4.03
C PHE A 30 -3.04 -2.04 -4.74
N ALA A 31 -3.36 -0.96 -5.46
CA ALA A 31 -2.42 -0.19 -6.26
C ALA A 31 -2.14 1.19 -5.65
N LEU A 32 -0.87 1.50 -5.44
CA LEU A 32 -0.39 2.77 -4.91
C LEU A 32 0.46 3.47 -5.96
N GLN A 33 0.18 4.75 -6.23
CA GLN A 33 1.00 5.56 -7.12
C GLN A 33 2.07 6.29 -6.33
N GLU A 34 3.34 6.14 -6.68
CA GLU A 34 4.41 6.94 -6.10
C GLU A 34 4.18 8.44 -6.37
N PHE A 35 4.27 9.27 -5.33
CA PHE A 35 4.12 10.72 -5.46
C PHE A 35 5.40 11.35 -5.99
N PRO A 36 5.35 12.38 -6.87
CA PRO A 36 4.15 13.07 -7.37
C PRO A 36 3.49 12.48 -8.62
N ALA A 37 4.22 11.71 -9.42
CA ALA A 37 3.73 11.08 -10.64
C ALA A 37 4.65 9.92 -11.04
N GLY A 38 4.97 9.08 -10.06
CA GLY A 38 5.88 7.95 -10.22
C GLY A 38 5.18 6.66 -10.65
N PRO A 39 5.92 5.54 -10.65
CA PRO A 39 5.37 4.22 -10.95
C PRO A 39 4.24 3.82 -10.00
N ILE A 40 3.43 2.86 -10.46
CA ILE A 40 2.37 2.25 -9.65
C ILE A 40 2.92 0.94 -9.07
N HIS A 41 2.79 0.81 -7.76
CA HIS A 41 3.13 -0.38 -6.99
C HIS A 41 1.86 -1.16 -6.65
N THR A 42 1.85 -2.47 -6.89
CA THR A 42 0.81 -3.37 -6.36
C THR A 42 1.35 -4.17 -5.19
N LEU A 43 0.52 -4.44 -4.19
CA LEU A 43 0.95 -5.20 -3.01
C LEU A 43 1.47 -6.59 -3.40
N SER A 44 0.86 -7.22 -4.40
CA SER A 44 1.30 -8.50 -4.97
C SER A 44 2.75 -8.52 -5.47
N GLN A 45 3.32 -7.37 -5.88
CA GLN A 45 4.73 -7.28 -6.30
C GLN A 45 5.71 -7.45 -5.12
N HIS A 46 5.22 -7.28 -3.88
CA HIS A 46 5.99 -7.35 -2.64
C HIS A 46 5.77 -8.66 -1.88
N HIS A 47 5.32 -9.72 -2.56
CA HIS A 47 5.10 -11.02 -1.91
C HIS A 47 6.38 -11.57 -1.27
N GLY A 48 6.30 -11.95 0.01
CA GLY A 48 7.44 -12.42 0.81
C GLY A 48 8.20 -11.30 1.52
N GLU A 49 7.81 -10.04 1.32
CA GLU A 49 8.33 -8.88 2.06
C GLU A 49 7.37 -8.45 3.17
N VAL A 50 7.91 -7.85 4.23
CA VAL A 50 7.10 -7.17 5.25
C VAL A 50 6.84 -5.75 4.77
N VAL A 51 5.58 -5.44 4.44
CA VAL A 51 5.17 -4.12 3.97
C VAL A 51 4.52 -3.35 5.13
N LEU A 52 5.05 -2.15 5.41
CA LEU A 52 4.48 -1.21 6.37
C LEU A 52 3.82 -0.07 5.58
N LEU A 53 2.49 0.04 5.66
CA LEU A 53 1.74 1.09 4.98
C LEU A 53 1.34 2.20 5.95
N PHE A 54 1.76 3.43 5.67
CA PHE A 54 1.35 4.62 6.41
C PHE A 54 0.45 5.47 5.53
N MET A 55 -0.84 5.54 5.86
CA MET A 55 -1.77 6.43 5.15
C MET A 55 -1.65 7.85 5.71
N VAL A 56 -1.19 8.78 4.88
CA VAL A 56 -1.18 10.21 5.20
C VAL A 56 -2.37 10.83 4.48
N GLY A 57 -3.45 11.10 5.20
CA GLY A 57 -4.60 11.81 4.65
C GLY A 57 -4.26 13.28 4.42
N TYR A 58 -4.62 13.81 3.25
CA TYR A 58 -4.81 15.25 3.07
C TYR A 58 -6.31 15.50 3.20
N GLY A 59 -6.70 16.20 4.27
CA GLY A 59 -8.08 16.63 4.51
C GLY A 59 -8.50 17.77 3.59
#